data_AF-X7F0E7-F1
#
_entry.id   AF-X7F0E7-F1
#
_cell.length_a   1.000
_cell.length_b   1.000
_cell.length_c   1.000
_cell.angle_alpha   90.00
_cell.angle_beta   90.00
_cell.angle_gamma   90.00
#
_symmetry.space_group_name_H-M   'P 1'
#
loop_
_entity.id
_entity.type
_entity.pdbx_description
1 polymer ?
#
loop_
_entity_poly.entity_id
_entity_poly.type
_entity_poly.pdbx_seq_one_letter_code
_entity_poly.pdbx_strand_id
1 'polypeptide(L)'
;MGALAGRGLPSRLGRDRSRLRRSVQPDGAGRRSTDWLNTSRWQKLRLRILERDGYVCRQTGVALIGAYPAPNSPVVDHIVPHRGDPALFWDEGNLQSVSKAWHDREKQSQEKRGAV
;
A
#
# COMPACT_ATOMS: atom_id res chain seq x y z
N MET A 1 -50.00 -33.14 -41.41
CA MET A 1 -49.03 -32.46 -42.29
C MET A 1 -47.96 -31.85 -41.39
N GLY A 2 -46.77 -32.44 -41.37
CA GLY A 2 -45.66 -32.00 -40.52
C GLY A 2 -44.78 -30.99 -41.26
N ALA A 3 -44.31 -29.97 -40.55
CA ALA A 3 -43.20 -29.12 -40.96
C ALA A 3 -42.32 -28.82 -39.74
N LEU A 4 -41.22 -29.56 -39.62
CA LEU A 4 -40.12 -29.28 -38.71
C LEU A 4 -39.19 -28.29 -39.42
N ALA A 5 -39.17 -27.03 -38.99
CA ALA A 5 -38.20 -26.04 -39.49
C ALA A 5 -36.87 -26.18 -38.73
N GLY A 6 -35.79 -26.18 -39.50
CA GLY A 6 -34.47 -26.66 -39.12
C GLY A 6 -33.67 -25.76 -38.16
N ARG A 7 -32.70 -26.42 -37.53
CA ARG A 7 -31.64 -25.87 -36.68
C ARG A 7 -30.68 -25.02 -37.53
N GLY A 8 -30.45 -23.77 -37.14
CA GLY A 8 -29.31 -22.97 -37.62
C GLY A 8 -28.23 -22.91 -36.54
N LEU A 9 -27.11 -23.60 -36.76
CA LEU A 9 -25.90 -23.50 -35.95
C LEU A 9 -25.09 -22.26 -36.38
N PRO A 10 -24.58 -21.41 -35.47
CA PRO A 10 -23.64 -20.37 -35.86
C PRO A 10 -22.27 -20.98 -36.20
N SER A 11 -21.74 -20.57 -37.36
CA SER A 11 -20.45 -21.01 -37.88
C SER A 11 -19.29 -20.67 -36.94
N ARG A 12 -18.59 -21.73 -36.50
CA ARG A 12 -17.29 -21.68 -35.83
C ARG A 12 -16.19 -21.45 -36.85
N LEU A 13 -15.80 -20.20 -37.07
CA LEU A 13 -14.50 -19.87 -37.63
C LEU A 13 -13.93 -18.69 -36.84
N GLY A 14 -13.14 -19.02 -35.82
CA GLY A 14 -12.38 -18.08 -35.02
C GLY A 14 -11.29 -17.43 -35.86
N ARG A 15 -11.28 -16.10 -35.91
CA ARG A 15 -10.16 -15.35 -36.48
C ARG A 15 -9.10 -15.16 -35.40
N ASP A 16 -7.92 -15.66 -35.72
CA ASP A 16 -6.65 -15.57 -34.98
C ASP A 16 -6.48 -14.26 -34.20
N ARG A 17 -6.29 -14.38 -32.88
CA ARG A 17 -5.84 -13.27 -32.03
C ARG A 17 -4.32 -13.28 -32.03
N SER A 18 -3.71 -12.73 -33.09
CA SER A 18 -2.29 -12.39 -33.09
C SER A 18 -1.99 -11.39 -31.97
N ARG A 19 -1.55 -11.92 -30.82
CA ARG A 19 -1.02 -11.15 -29.68
C ARG A 19 0.45 -10.80 -29.95
N LEU A 20 0.69 -9.83 -30.82
CA LEU A 20 1.98 -9.13 -30.83
C LEU A 20 1.87 -7.94 -29.87
N ARG A 21 2.26 -8.19 -28.62
CA ARG A 21 2.56 -7.14 -27.64
C ARG A 21 3.77 -6.35 -28.14
N ARG A 22 3.54 -5.09 -28.53
CA ARG A 22 4.57 -4.05 -28.50
C ARG A 22 4.10 -2.99 -27.52
N SER A 23 4.41 -3.19 -26.25
CA SER A 23 4.29 -2.13 -25.25
C SER A 23 5.42 -1.14 -25.52
N VAL A 24 5.12 -0.09 -26.28
CA VAL A 24 5.88 1.15 -26.30
C VAL A 24 5.87 1.69 -24.87
N GLN A 25 7.03 1.79 -24.24
CA GLN A 25 7.18 2.55 -23.00
C GLN A 25 7.22 4.03 -23.38
N PRO A 26 6.31 4.88 -22.91
CA PRO A 26 6.56 6.31 -22.94
C PRO A 26 7.40 6.67 -21.72
N ASP A 27 8.58 7.18 -22.00
CA ASP A 27 9.43 7.91 -21.07
C ASP A 27 8.65 9.16 -20.63
N GLY A 28 8.10 9.12 -19.42
CA GLY A 28 7.19 10.16 -18.94
C GLY A 28 7.25 10.31 -17.43
N ALA A 29 8.10 11.22 -16.98
CA ALA A 29 8.11 11.74 -15.62
C ALA A 29 6.74 12.35 -15.28
N GLY A 30 5.87 11.55 -14.68
CA GLY A 30 4.59 11.98 -14.11
C GLY A 30 4.44 11.35 -12.74
N ARG A 31 4.30 12.19 -11.70
CA ARG A 31 4.11 11.76 -10.30
C ARG A 31 2.88 10.87 -10.16
N ARG A 32 3.05 9.56 -10.32
CA ARG A 32 2.12 8.59 -9.74
C ARG A 32 2.54 8.45 -8.29
N SER A 33 1.84 9.13 -7.39
CA SER A 33 1.85 8.75 -5.97
C SER A 33 1.44 7.28 -5.96
N THR A 34 2.40 6.38 -5.85
CA THR A 34 2.09 4.96 -5.83
C THR A 34 1.47 4.74 -4.47
N ASP A 35 0.19 4.40 -4.44
CA ASP A 35 -0.55 4.19 -3.19
C ASP A 35 -0.09 2.89 -2.54
N TRP A 36 1.13 2.91 -2.00
CA TRP A 36 1.76 1.76 -1.38
C TRP A 36 1.06 1.36 -0.09
N LEU A 37 0.43 2.33 0.59
CA LEU A 37 -0.30 2.13 1.84
C LEU A 37 -1.55 1.26 1.66
N ASN A 38 -2.23 1.30 0.52
CA ASN A 38 -3.41 0.46 0.28
C ASN A 38 -3.08 -0.95 -0.25
N THR A 39 -1.80 -1.32 -0.35
CA THR A 39 -1.41 -2.64 -0.84
C THR A 39 -1.45 -3.72 0.26
N SER A 40 -1.77 -4.96 -0.12
CA SER A 40 -1.67 -6.11 0.79
C SER A 40 -0.23 -6.33 1.29
N ARG A 41 0.78 -5.89 0.52
CA ARG A 41 2.18 -5.91 0.94
C ARG A 41 2.40 -5.02 2.16
N TRP A 42 1.86 -3.79 2.14
CA TRP A 42 1.93 -2.90 3.29
C TRP A 42 1.18 -3.44 4.50
N GLN A 43 -0.02 -4.00 4.31
CA GLN A 43 -0.78 -4.59 5.42
C GLN A 43 0.01 -5.70 6.14
N LYS A 44 0.66 -6.58 5.38
CA LYS A 44 1.52 -7.65 5.93
C LYS A 44 2.75 -7.09 6.63
N LEU A 45 3.43 -6.12 6.01
CA LEU A 45 4.60 -5.47 6.60
C LEU A 45 4.24 -4.76 7.89
N ARG A 46 3.14 -3.99 7.91
CA ARG A 46 2.62 -3.31 9.08
C ARG A 46 2.42 -4.27 10.25
N LEU A 47 1.81 -5.45 10.01
CA LEU A 47 1.63 -6.46 11.05
C LEU A 47 2.98 -6.96 11.59
N ARG A 48 3.93 -7.30 10.71
CA ARG A 48 5.27 -7.74 11.13
C ARG A 48 5.99 -6.72 12.01
N ILE A 49 5.91 -5.44 11.67
CA ILE A 49 6.53 -4.37 12.47
C ILE A 49 5.88 -4.28 13.85
N LEU A 50 4.54 -4.35 13.92
CA LEU A 50 3.82 -4.33 15.20
C LEU A 50 4.15 -5.56 16.06
N GLU A 51 4.26 -6.74 15.45
CA GLU A 51 4.64 -7.99 16.12
C GLU A 51 6.09 -7.93 16.61
N ARG A 52 7.03 -7.49 15.77
CA ARG A 52 8.45 -7.27 16.12
C ARG A 52 8.59 -6.36 17.33
N ASP A 53 7.78 -5.32 17.38
CA ASP A 53 7.83 -4.31 18.45
C ASP A 53 6.90 -4.68 19.63
N GLY A 54 6.31 -5.87 19.63
CA GLY A 54 5.50 -6.40 20.74
C GLY A 54 4.23 -5.61 21.02
N TYR A 55 3.69 -4.89 20.02
CA TYR A 55 2.59 -3.93 20.19
C TYR A 55 2.88 -2.89 21.27
N VAL A 56 4.13 -2.44 21.38
CA VAL A 56 4.53 -1.33 22.26
C VAL A 56 5.05 -0.19 21.42
N CYS A 57 4.71 1.05 21.80
CA CYS A 57 5.24 2.24 21.17
C CYS A 57 6.75 2.33 21.41
N ARG A 58 7.56 2.34 20.36
CA ARG A 58 9.03 2.46 20.45
C ARG A 58 9.50 3.76 21.10
N GLN A 59 8.67 4.80 21.03
CA GLN A 59 9.03 6.16 21.46
C GLN A 59 8.57 6.49 22.88
N THR A 60 7.47 5.88 23.35
CA THR A 60 6.86 6.20 24.64
C THR A 60 6.66 5.01 25.57
N GLY A 61 6.83 3.77 25.10
CA GLY A 61 6.60 2.56 25.89
C GLY A 61 5.13 2.20 26.14
N VAL A 62 4.18 2.96 25.58
CA VAL A 62 2.73 2.69 25.75
C VAL A 62 2.29 1.49 24.92
N ALA A 63 1.43 0.65 25.49
CA ALA A 63 0.81 -0.48 24.78
C ALA A 63 -0.13 0.00 23.65
N LEU A 64 0.05 -0.56 22.46
CA LEU A 64 -0.66 -0.22 21.22
C LEU A 64 -1.89 -1.10 20.99
N ILE A 65 -2.81 -1.08 21.96
CA ILE A 65 -4.00 -1.94 21.99
C ILE A 65 -5.30 -1.20 21.61
N GLY A 66 -5.23 0.12 21.39
CA GLY A 66 -6.41 0.93 21.11
C GLY A 66 -6.99 0.66 19.72
N ALA A 67 -8.33 0.70 19.60
CA ALA A 67 -8.99 0.78 18.30
C ALA A 67 -8.77 2.18 17.70
N TYR A 68 -8.53 2.29 16.39
CA TYR A 68 -8.42 3.58 15.73
C TYR A 68 -9.73 4.39 15.87
N PRO A 69 -9.71 5.70 16.19
CA PRO A 69 -8.55 6.59 16.30
C PRO A 69 -8.09 6.85 17.75
N ALA A 70 -8.20 5.89 18.67
CA ALA A 70 -7.78 6.09 20.06
C ALA A 70 -6.31 6.53 20.16
N PRO A 71 -5.93 7.30 21.20
CA PRO A 71 -4.57 7.80 21.41
C PRO A 71 -3.49 6.69 21.40
N ASN A 72 -3.82 5.52 21.92
CA ASN A 72 -2.97 4.33 21.97
C ASN A 72 -3.24 3.34 20.83
N SER A 73 -3.89 3.77 19.75
CA SER A 73 -4.04 2.93 18.57
C SER A 73 -2.69 2.75 17.83
N PRO A 74 -2.41 1.55 17.29
CA PRO A 74 -1.15 1.24 16.62
C PRO A 74 -1.03 1.98 15.29
N VAL A 75 0.06 2.71 15.12
CA VAL A 75 0.49 3.31 13.85
C VAL A 75 1.91 2.81 13.54
N VAL A 76 2.20 2.62 12.26
CA VAL A 76 3.56 2.33 11.80
C VAL A 76 4.04 3.54 11.02
N ASP A 77 5.15 4.11 11.48
CA ASP A 77 5.73 5.36 11.02
C ASP A 77 7.12 5.13 10.40
N HIS A 78 7.50 5.99 9.46
CA HIS A 78 8.84 6.00 8.85
C HIS A 78 9.76 6.89 9.66
N ILE A 79 10.85 6.33 10.20
CA ILE A 79 11.86 7.07 10.98
C ILE A 79 12.52 8.15 10.09
N VAL A 80 12.96 7.76 8.90
CA VAL A 80 13.45 8.64 7.85
C VAL A 80 12.36 8.80 6.80
N PRO A 81 11.92 10.04 6.48
CA PRO A 81 10.93 10.27 5.44
C PRO A 81 11.40 9.70 4.11
N HIS A 82 10.63 8.76 3.56
CA HIS A 82 11.04 8.06 2.33
C HIS A 82 11.05 8.95 1.08
N ARG A 83 10.38 10.12 1.08
CA ARG A 83 10.35 11.11 -0.03
C ARG A 83 10.08 10.51 -1.44
N GLY A 84 9.37 9.40 -1.49
CA GLY A 84 9.07 8.66 -2.73
C GLY A 84 10.08 7.58 -3.13
N ASP A 85 11.14 7.36 -2.34
CA ASP A 85 12.06 6.23 -2.49
C ASP A 85 11.38 4.92 -2.02
N PRO A 86 11.18 3.94 -2.92
CA PRO A 86 10.63 2.65 -2.55
C PRO A 86 11.51 1.86 -1.57
N ALA A 87 12.84 1.97 -1.67
CA ALA A 87 13.74 1.21 -0.80
C ALA A 87 13.54 1.63 0.66
N LEU A 88 13.51 2.94 0.92
CA LEU A 88 13.22 3.50 2.24
C LEU A 88 11.78 3.24 2.70
N PHE A 89 10.81 3.19 1.77
CA PHE A 89 9.42 2.93 2.14
C PHE A 89 9.22 1.51 2.67
N TRP A 90 9.89 0.53 2.04
CA TRP A 90 9.75 -0.90 2.35
C TRP A 90 10.78 -1.43 3.35
N ASP A 91 11.75 -0.62 3.75
CA ASP A 91 12.78 -1.00 4.70
C ASP A 91 12.20 -1.16 6.11
N GLU A 92 12.25 -2.38 6.65
CA GLU A 92 11.78 -2.70 7.99
C GLU A 92 12.58 -1.96 9.06
N GLY A 93 13.87 -1.68 8.81
CA GLY A 93 14.73 -0.92 9.71
C GLY A 93 14.36 0.56 9.79
N ASN A 94 13.76 1.10 8.72
CA ASN A 94 13.25 2.46 8.66
C ASN A 94 11.83 2.60 9.23
N LEU A 95 11.20 1.51 9.68
CA LEU A 95 9.83 1.50 10.21
C LEU A 95 9.81 1.29 11.72
N GLN A 96 8.92 2.01 12.41
CA GLN A 96 8.71 1.92 13.85
C GLN A 96 7.23 1.85 14.23
N SER A 97 6.89 1.06 15.25
CA SER A 97 5.57 1.10 15.88
C SER A 97 5.45 2.29 16.84
N VAL A 98 4.42 3.09 16.66
CA VAL A 98 4.15 4.26 17.51
C VAL A 98 2.66 4.38 17.80
N SER A 99 2.32 5.11 18.86
CA SER A 99 0.93 5.43 19.16
C SER A 99 0.44 6.55 18.26
N LYS A 100 -0.85 6.54 17.92
CA LYS A 100 -1.46 7.65 17.16
C LYS A 100 -1.22 9.00 17.81
N ALA A 101 -1.29 9.09 19.13
CA ALA A 101 -1.03 10.34 19.85
C ALA A 101 0.40 10.85 19.67
N TRP A 102 1.40 9.95 19.63
CA TRP A 102 2.78 10.35 19.34
C TRP A 102 2.95 10.74 17.88
N HIS A 103 2.45 9.92 16.96
CA HIS A 103 2.54 10.16 15.52
C HIS A 103 1.92 11.51 15.10
N ASP A 104 0.71 11.82 15.59
CA ASP A 104 0.03 13.07 15.25
C ASP A 104 0.77 14.30 15.83
N ARG A 105 1.48 14.15 16.96
CA ARG A 105 2.32 15.19 17.57
C ARG A 105 3.64 15.38 16.83
N GLU A 106 4.24 14.30 16.34
CA GLU A 106 5.50 14.38 15.58
C GLU A 106 5.37 15.22 14.33
N LYS A 107 4.22 15.18 13.65
CA LYS A 107 3.97 16.06 12.51
C LYS A 107 4.10 17.54 12.89
N GLN A 108 3.60 17.93 14.06
CA GLN A 108 3.76 19.30 14.58
C GLN A 108 5.21 19.62 14.97
N SER A 109 5.97 18.63 15.43
CA SER A 109 7.39 18.74 15.77
C SER A 109 8.25 18.94 14.51
N GLN A 110 7.98 18.19 13.44
CA GLN A 110 8.67 18.32 12.16
C GLN A 110 8.34 19.65 11.47
N GLU A 111 7.09 20.12 11.53
CA GLU A 111 6.72 21.46 11.03
C GLU A 111 7.40 22.60 11.81
N LYS A 112 7.61 22.44 13.12
CA LYS A 112 8.30 23.45 13.95
C LYS A 112 9.82 23.44 13.85
N ARG A 113 10.43 22.29 13.50
CA ARG A 113 11.89 22.14 13.50
C ARG A 113 12.59 22.58 12.23
N GLY A 114 11.87 22.91 11.15
CA GLY A 114 12.47 23.47 9.93
C GLY A 114 13.59 22.60 9.33
N ALA A 115 13.57 21.29 9.57
CA ALA A 115 14.58 20.37 9.08
C ALA A 115 14.24 19.99 7.63
N VAL A 116 14.77 20.79 6.70
CA VAL A 116 14.89 20.54 5.25
C VAL A 116 15.93 19.46 4.97
#